data_AF-A0A0F3GQ26-F1
#
_entry.id   AF-A0A0F3GQ26-F1
#
_cell.length_a   1.000
_cell.length_b   1.000
_cell.length_c   1.000
_cell.angle_alpha   90.00
_cell.angle_beta   90.00
_cell.angle_gamma   90.00
#
_symmetry.space_group_name_H-M   'P 1'
#
loop_
_entity.id
_entity.type
_entity.pdbx_description
1 polymer ?
#
loop_
_entity_poly.entity_id
_entity_poly.type
_entity_poly.pdbx_seq_one_letter_code
_entity_poly.pdbx_strand_id
1 'polypeptide(L)'
;MQTTQLLGFRPGRHEGKVTGLAAYGNKAVCEKEYRRLIRYERDSFKVVNTVSKSHKIYKEIMKHNREDIAASLQYVFEETITRFIKAQMERYNKKNVEQT
;
A
#
# COMPACT_ATOMS: atom_id res chain seq x y z
N MET A 1 5.95 6.71 -3.63
CA MET A 1 5.92 6.00 -2.32
C MET A 1 7.34 5.58 -1.90
N GLN A 2 7.68 5.46 -0.60
CA GLN A 2 9.03 5.03 -0.19
C GLN A 2 9.39 3.63 -0.71
N THR A 3 8.41 2.72 -0.79
CA THR A 3 8.60 1.39 -1.38
C THR A 3 8.95 1.43 -2.87
N THR A 4 8.46 2.42 -3.61
CA THR A 4 8.88 2.68 -5.01
C THR A 4 10.40 2.88 -5.06
N GLN A 5 10.94 3.67 -4.12
CA GLN A 5 12.39 3.90 -3.97
C GLN A 5 13.15 2.63 -3.56
N LEU A 6 12.59 1.80 -2.66
CA LEU A 6 13.16 0.51 -2.30
C LEU A 6 13.27 -0.47 -3.48
N LEU A 7 12.25 -0.50 -4.34
CA LEU A 7 12.22 -1.36 -5.51
C LEU A 7 13.11 -0.86 -6.66
N GLY A 8 13.94 0.16 -6.41
CA GLY A 8 14.84 0.77 -7.40
C GLY A 8 14.16 1.80 -8.31
N PHE A 9 12.94 2.24 -7.99
CA PHE A 9 12.17 3.16 -8.82
C PHE A 9 12.11 4.58 -8.23
N ARG A 10 11.87 5.60 -9.08
CA ARG A 10 11.78 7.00 -8.65
C ARG A 10 10.35 7.30 -8.17
N PRO A 11 10.16 7.74 -6.91
CA PRO A 11 8.85 8.17 -6.41
C PRO A 11 8.26 9.30 -7.26
N GLY A 12 6.94 9.29 -7.50
CA GLY A 12 6.25 10.32 -8.29
C GLY A 12 6.45 10.25 -9.80
N ARG A 13 7.20 9.25 -10.30
CA ARG A 13 7.40 9.01 -11.75
C ARG A 13 7.17 7.55 -12.15
N HIS A 14 7.30 6.62 -11.22
CA HIS A 14 7.29 5.18 -11.49
C HIS A 14 6.23 4.42 -10.69
N GLU A 15 5.15 5.07 -10.20
CA GLU A 15 4.03 4.33 -9.62
C GLU A 15 3.48 3.28 -10.61
N GLY A 16 3.31 3.64 -11.89
CA GLY A 16 2.84 2.70 -12.91
C GLY A 16 3.73 1.48 -13.14
N LYS A 17 5.05 1.58 -12.86
CA LYS A 17 5.96 0.42 -12.91
C LYS A 17 5.76 -0.51 -11.72
N VAL A 18 5.50 0.05 -10.54
CA VAL A 18 5.17 -0.74 -9.34
C VAL A 18 3.84 -1.46 -9.53
N THR A 19 2.82 -0.77 -10.06
CA THR A 19 1.52 -1.39 -10.39
C THR A 19 1.67 -2.48 -11.45
N GLY A 20 2.47 -2.26 -12.50
CA GLY A 20 2.75 -3.29 -13.50
C GLY A 20 3.50 -4.50 -12.91
N LEU A 21 4.44 -4.26 -11.99
CA LEU A 21 5.19 -5.33 -11.31
C LEU A 21 4.30 -6.14 -10.35
N ALA A 22 3.36 -5.47 -9.68
CA ALA A 22 2.40 -6.09 -8.77
C ALA A 22 1.52 -7.15 -9.44
N ALA A 23 1.27 -7.04 -10.75
CA ALA A 23 0.49 -8.03 -11.50
C ALA A 23 1.16 -9.41 -11.57
N TYR A 24 2.47 -9.50 -11.37
CA TYR A 24 3.25 -10.74 -11.44
C TYR A 24 3.54 -11.37 -10.06
N GLY A 25 3.17 -10.70 -8.96
CA GLY A 25 3.49 -11.14 -7.62
C GLY A 25 2.32 -11.79 -6.87
N ASN A 26 2.64 -12.46 -5.77
CA ASN A 26 1.69 -12.98 -4.81
C ASN A 26 1.46 -11.99 -3.66
N LYS A 27 0.28 -11.38 -3.66
CA LYS A 27 -0.14 -10.39 -2.65
C LYS A 27 -0.11 -10.90 -1.20
N ALA A 28 -0.24 -12.21 -0.95
CA ALA A 28 -0.28 -12.76 0.40
C ALA A 28 1.08 -12.74 1.13
N VAL A 29 2.18 -12.58 0.39
CA VAL A 29 3.55 -12.79 0.91
C VAL A 29 3.95 -11.74 1.96
N CYS A 30 3.75 -10.45 1.67
CA CYS A 30 4.09 -9.33 2.57
C CYS A 30 2.84 -8.61 3.11
N GLU A 31 1.64 -9.18 2.93
CA GLU A 31 0.38 -8.52 3.29
C GLU A 31 0.34 -8.11 4.77
N LYS A 32 0.73 -9.05 5.65
CA LYS A 32 0.70 -8.86 7.10
C LYS A 32 1.62 -7.72 7.55
N GLU A 33 2.78 -7.62 6.94
CA GLU A 33 3.79 -6.59 7.17
C GLU A 33 3.24 -5.24 6.74
N TYR A 34 2.66 -5.16 5.54
CA TYR A 34 2.09 -3.92 5.02
C TYR A 34 0.86 -3.44 5.79
N ARG A 35 -0.02 -4.33 6.28
CA ARG A 35 -1.16 -3.96 7.14
C ARG A 35 -0.73 -3.30 8.46
N ARG A 36 0.47 -3.63 8.96
CA ARG A 36 1.03 -2.97 10.15
C ARG A 36 1.52 -1.55 9.84
N LEU A 37 1.95 -1.32 8.61
CA LEU A 37 2.48 -0.04 8.15
C LEU A 37 1.39 0.92 7.69
N ILE A 38 0.34 0.41 7.03
CA ILE A 38 -0.73 1.19 6.41
C ILE A 38 -2.06 0.60 6.85
N ARG A 39 -2.86 1.40 7.55
CA ARG A 39 -4.24 1.06 7.91
C ARG A 39 -5.11 2.29 8.02
N TYR A 40 -6.40 2.10 7.79
CA TYR A 40 -7.44 3.11 7.99
C TYR A 40 -8.38 2.61 9.09
N GLU A 41 -8.38 3.33 10.21
CA GLU A 41 -9.14 2.98 11.42
C GLU A 41 -9.63 4.25 12.10
N ARG A 42 -10.86 4.22 12.63
CA ARG A 42 -11.48 5.35 13.37
C ARG A 42 -11.44 6.67 12.58
N ASP A 43 -11.83 6.61 11.30
CA ASP A 43 -11.83 7.74 10.38
C ASP A 43 -10.46 8.44 10.21
N SER A 44 -9.36 7.70 10.44
CA SER A 44 -8.00 8.23 10.36
C SER A 44 -7.05 7.25 9.67
N PHE A 45 -6.15 7.79 8.85
CA PHE A 45 -5.04 7.02 8.30
C PHE A 45 -3.93 6.88 9.34
N LYS A 46 -3.45 5.66 9.53
CA LYS A 46 -2.22 5.37 10.25
C LYS A 46 -1.19 4.86 9.25
N VAL A 47 -0.19 5.70 8.97
CA VAL A 47 0.91 5.39 8.05
C VAL A 47 2.22 5.50 8.81
N VAL A 48 2.98 4.41 8.85
CA VAL A 48 4.31 4.38 9.45
C VAL A 48 5.34 4.75 8.37
N ASN A 49 5.67 6.04 8.30
CA ASN A 49 6.60 6.61 7.29
C ASN A 49 8.09 6.32 7.56
N THR A 50 8.43 5.71 8.70
CA THR A 50 9.82 5.48 9.13
C THR A 50 10.10 4.01 9.36
N VAL A 51 9.86 3.18 8.34
CA VAL A 51 10.51 1.86 8.29
C VAL A 51 11.96 2.09 7.86
N SER A 52 12.80 2.49 8.81
CA SER A 52 14.25 2.53 8.58
C SER A 52 14.72 1.16 8.09
N LYS A 53 15.84 1.11 7.34
CA LYS A 53 16.44 -0.17 6.93
C LYS A 53 16.78 -1.09 8.11
N SER A 54 16.92 -0.53 9.32
CA SER A 54 17.15 -1.28 10.55
C SER A 54 15.89 -1.88 11.16
N HIS A 55 14.70 -1.42 10.76
CA HIS A 55 13.43 -1.85 11.33
C HIS A 55 13.11 -3.31 10.97
N LYS A 56 12.61 -4.09 11.95
CA LYS A 56 12.33 -5.53 11.75
C LYS A 56 11.38 -5.79 10.57
N ILE A 57 10.28 -5.03 10.49
CA ILE A 57 9.31 -5.14 9.39
C ILE A 57 9.96 -4.91 8.02
N TYR A 58 10.87 -3.94 7.92
CA TYR A 58 11.61 -3.68 6.68
C TYR A 58 12.45 -4.90 6.29
N LYS A 59 13.18 -5.48 7.25
CA LYS A 59 14.01 -6.66 7.02
C LYS A 59 13.18 -7.88 6.61
N GLU A 60 11.97 -8.05 7.15
CA GLU A 60 11.06 -9.12 6.75
C GLU A 60 10.59 -8.93 5.30
N ILE A 61 10.11 -7.74 4.93
CA ILE A 61 9.66 -7.44 3.55
C ILE A 61 10.79 -7.71 2.55
N MET A 62 12.01 -7.29 2.86
CA MET A 62 13.16 -7.42 1.95
C MET A 62 13.68 -8.84 1.75
N LYS A 63 13.12 -9.85 2.42
CA LYS A 63 13.44 -11.27 2.14
C LYS A 63 12.76 -11.80 0.88
N HIS A 64 11.76 -11.07 0.38
CA HIS A 64 10.92 -11.51 -0.74
C HIS A 64 11.35 -10.87 -2.05
N ASN A 65 10.90 -11.44 -3.17
CA ASN A 65 11.16 -10.86 -4.49
C ASN A 65 10.38 -9.54 -4.66
N ARG A 66 10.82 -8.73 -5.61
CA ARG A 66 10.26 -7.40 -5.86
C ARG A 66 8.81 -7.43 -6.36
N GLU A 67 8.42 -8.49 -7.06
CA GLU A 67 7.08 -8.75 -7.57
C GLU A 67 6.08 -8.93 -6.42
N ASP A 68 6.39 -9.82 -5.48
CA ASP A 68 5.58 -10.10 -4.28
C ASP A 68 5.48 -8.88 -3.37
N ILE A 69 6.60 -8.17 -3.17
CA ILE A 69 6.63 -6.91 -2.41
C ILE A 69 5.68 -5.88 -3.04
N ALA A 70 5.75 -5.70 -4.36
CA ALA A 70 4.87 -4.78 -5.08
C ALA A 70 3.40 -5.21 -5.02
N ALA A 71 3.12 -6.50 -5.19
CA ALA A 71 1.78 -7.08 -5.15
C ALA A 71 1.11 -6.88 -3.78
N SER A 72 1.81 -7.19 -2.70
CA SER A 72 1.31 -7.00 -1.34
C SER A 72 1.08 -5.53 -1.01
N LEU A 73 1.99 -4.64 -1.40
CA LEU A 73 1.83 -3.21 -1.19
C LEU A 73 0.59 -2.68 -1.92
N GLN A 74 0.47 -2.98 -3.22
CA GLN A 74 -0.63 -2.50 -4.05
C GLN A 74 -1.96 -2.97 -3.47
N TYR A 75 -2.05 -4.24 -3.09
CA TYR A 75 -3.25 -4.81 -2.48
C TYR A 75 -3.65 -4.12 -1.17
N VAL A 76 -2.73 -3.97 -0.22
CA VAL A 76 -3.03 -3.31 1.07
C VAL A 76 -3.40 -1.84 0.87
N PHE A 77 -2.74 -1.16 -0.07
CA PHE A 77 -3.04 0.24 -0.39
C PHE A 77 -4.46 0.39 -0.95
N GLU A 78 -4.81 -0.37 -1.99
CA GLU A 78 -6.13 -0.34 -2.62
C GLU A 78 -7.24 -0.70 -1.63
N GLU A 79 -7.03 -1.71 -0.80
CA GLU A 79 -8.01 -2.10 0.21
C GLU A 79 -8.20 -0.99 1.25
N THR A 80 -7.11 -0.35 1.70
CA THR A 80 -7.16 0.74 2.68
C THR A 80 -7.92 1.94 2.11
N ILE A 81 -7.63 2.34 0.86
CA ILE A 81 -8.34 3.43 0.19
C ILE A 81 -9.81 3.08 -0.03
N THR A 82 -10.12 1.83 -0.41
CA THR A 82 -11.50 1.37 -0.57
C THR A 82 -12.28 1.46 0.74
N ARG A 83 -11.67 1.08 1.86
CA ARG A 83 -12.28 1.23 3.20
C ARG A 83 -12.54 2.68 3.54
N PHE A 84 -11.59 3.57 3.26
CA PHE A 84 -11.76 5.01 3.43
C PHE A 84 -12.93 5.55 2.61
N ILE A 85 -12.95 5.26 1.30
CA ILE A 85 -14.02 5.72 0.40
C ILE A 85 -15.38 5.23 0.89
N LYS A 86 -15.52 3.95 1.26
CA LYS A 86 -16.76 3.40 1.81
C LYS A 86 -17.23 4.15 3.05
N ALA A 87 -16.33 4.39 4.01
CA ALA A 87 -16.64 5.14 5.22
C ALA A 87 -17.10 6.58 4.91
N GLN A 88 -16.48 7.24 3.94
CA GLN A 88 -16.92 8.58 3.51
C GLN A 88 -18.27 8.53 2.78
N MET A 89 -18.50 7.54 1.90
CA MET A 89 -19.77 7.38 1.19
C MET A 89 -20.93 7.18 2.18
N GLU A 90 -20.75 6.35 3.20
CA GLU A 90 -21.72 6.13 4.27
C GLU A 90 -21.96 7.43 5.06
N ARG A 91 -20.88 8.12 5.46
CA ARG A 91 -20.95 9.38 6.22
C ARG A 91 -21.70 10.49 5.47
N TYR A 92 -21.59 10.55 4.15
CA TYR A 92 -22.21 11.59 3.32
C TYR A 92 -23.45 11.09 2.55
N ASN A 93 -23.90 9.85 2.78
CA ASN A 93 -25.02 9.20 2.09
C ASN A 93 -24.94 9.33 0.55
N LYS A 94 -23.73 9.14 -0.01
CA LYS A 94 -23.47 9.23 -1.46
C LYS A 94 -23.45 7.82 -2.07
N LYS A 95 -24.08 7.67 -3.24
CA LYS A 95 -24.11 6.40 -3.99
C LYS A 95 -22.98 6.26 -5.01
N ASN A 96 -22.41 7.37 -5.48
CA ASN A 96 -21.37 7.41 -6.52
C ASN A 96 -20.16 8.23 -6.04
N VAL A 97 -18.97 7.87 -6.55
CA VAL A 97 -17.72 8.63 -6.40
C VAL A 97 -17.40 9.24 -7.75
N GLU A 98 -17.46 10.57 -7.86
CA GLU A 98 -17.19 11.31 -9.09
C GLU A 98 -16.13 12.38 -8.80
N GLN A 99 -15.23 12.62 -9.76
CA GLN A 99 -14.40 13.82 -9.77
C GLN A 99 -15.18 14.94 -10.46
N THR A 100 -15.51 15.99 -9.72
CA THR A 100 -15.95 17.28 -10.26
C THR A 100 -14.84 18.02 -10.97
#